data_AF-Q8SU50-F1
#
_entry.id   AF-Q8SU50-F1
#
_cell.length_a   1.000
_cell.length_b   1.000
_cell.length_c   1.000
_cell.angle_alpha   90.00
_cell.angle_beta   90.00
_cell.angle_gamma   90.00
#
_symmetry.space_group_name_H-M   'P 1'
#
loop_
_entity.id
_entity.type
_entity.pdbx_description
1 polymer ?
#
loop_
_entity_poly.entity_id
_entity_poly.type
_entity_poly.pdbx_seq_one_letter_code
_entity_poly.pdbx_strand_id
1 'polypeptide(L)'
;MKEEEFNELKQNLDSYTPLLPESVTDYFMEKAGVVTSDQSVKKLVSLLAHKFVTDIAVSSFQYHRINQKAAQKDKRFAKEKKPTFQLVDLEKALEEVGISISRPHYYM
;
A
#
# COMPACT_ATOMS: atom_id res chain seq x y z
N MET A 1 -10.04 11.20 -18.27
CA MET A 1 -8.59 11.06 -18.47
C MET A 1 -8.29 11.66 -19.82
N LYS A 2 -7.48 12.71 -19.88
CA LYS A 2 -7.13 13.32 -21.18
C LYS A 2 -6.16 12.35 -21.89
N GLU A 3 -6.32 12.17 -23.20
CA GLU A 3 -5.51 11.23 -23.99
C GLU A 3 -4.00 11.54 -23.88
N GLU A 4 -3.66 12.82 -23.70
CA GLU A 4 -2.31 13.32 -23.43
C GLU A 4 -1.69 12.71 -22.15
N GLU A 5 -2.44 12.66 -21.04
CA GLU A 5 -1.96 12.13 -19.74
C GLU A 5 -1.63 10.62 -19.83
N PHE A 6 -2.39 9.88 -20.64
CA PHE A 6 -2.16 8.45 -20.83
C PHE A 6 -0.91 8.17 -21.68
N ASN A 7 -0.67 8.99 -22.70
CA ASN A 7 0.54 8.88 -23.51
C ASN A 7 1.79 9.27 -22.72
N GLU A 8 1.70 10.29 -21.87
CA GLU A 8 2.78 10.66 -20.95
C GLU A 8 3.08 9.52 -19.96
N LEU A 9 2.05 8.88 -19.40
CA LEU A 9 2.23 7.72 -18.52
C LEU A 9 2.99 6.58 -19.22
N LYS A 10 2.65 6.26 -20.47
CA LYS A 10 3.35 5.23 -21.26
C LYS A 10 4.82 5.56 -21.44
N GLN A 11 5.15 6.79 -21.82
CA GLN A 11 6.54 7.22 -21.98
C GLN A 11 7.33 7.11 -20.67
N ASN A 12 6.72 7.52 -19.56
CA ASN A 12 7.34 7.41 -18.24
C ASN A 12 7.53 5.94 -17.82
N LEU A 13 6.62 5.06 -18.19
CA LEU A 13 6.69 3.64 -17.86
C LEU A 13 7.84 2.91 -18.57
N ASP A 14 8.19 3.32 -19.78
CA ASP A 14 9.30 2.72 -20.52
C ASP A 14 10.64 2.95 -19.80
N SER A 15 10.82 4.13 -19.20
CA SER A 15 12.01 4.48 -18.40
C SER A 15 11.95 4.01 -16.93
N TYR A 16 10.77 3.60 -16.45
CA TYR A 16 10.60 3.14 -15.08
C TYR A 16 11.28 1.77 -14.87
N THR A 17 12.05 1.69 -13.80
CA THR A 17 12.62 0.44 -13.28
C THR A 17 11.82 0.02 -12.05
N PRO A 18 11.06 -1.09 -12.10
CA PRO A 18 10.22 -1.51 -10.99
C PRO A 18 11.01 -1.86 -9.72
N LEU A 19 10.42 -1.55 -8.57
CA LEU A 19 10.95 -1.97 -7.27
C LEU A 19 10.80 -3.48 -7.06
N LEU A 20 9.71 -4.07 -7.56
CA LEU A 20 9.51 -5.52 -7.48
C LEU A 20 10.31 -6.20 -8.60
N PRO A 21 11.07 -7.27 -8.28
CA PRO A 21 11.75 -8.06 -9.30
C PRO A 21 10.77 -8.63 -10.33
N GLU A 22 11.20 -8.72 -11.59
CA GLU A 22 10.36 -9.24 -12.68
C GLU A 22 9.87 -10.66 -12.39
N SER A 23 10.73 -11.52 -11.82
CA SER A 23 10.38 -12.92 -11.49
C SER A 23 9.20 -13.04 -10.51
N VAL A 24 9.04 -12.07 -9.60
CA VAL A 24 7.92 -12.05 -8.65
C VAL A 24 6.64 -11.66 -9.37
N THR A 25 6.74 -10.63 -10.22
CA THR A 25 5.59 -10.15 -11.01
C THR A 25 5.10 -11.25 -11.96
N ASP A 26 6.03 -11.91 -12.66
CA ASP A 26 5.73 -13.00 -13.58
C ASP A 26 5.04 -14.18 -12.88
N TYR A 27 5.56 -14.62 -11.73
CA TYR A 27 4.95 -15.68 -10.95
C TYR A 27 3.49 -15.36 -10.57
N PHE A 28 3.22 -14.14 -10.08
CA PHE A 28 1.86 -13.76 -9.67
C PHE A 28 0.92 -13.54 -10.86
N MET A 29 1.43 -13.06 -12.00
CA MET A 29 0.65 -12.93 -13.23
C MET A 29 0.26 -14.30 -13.79
N GLU A 30 1.22 -15.24 -13.88
CA GLU A 30 0.96 -16.62 -14.31
C GLU A 30 -0.02 -17.32 -13.37
N LYS A 31 0.14 -17.14 -12.04
CA LYS A 31 -0.78 -17.68 -11.04
C LYS A 31 -2.20 -17.13 -11.20
N ALA A 32 -2.35 -15.89 -11.65
CA ALA A 32 -3.64 -15.28 -11.97
C ALA A 32 -4.19 -15.69 -13.35
N GLY A 33 -3.45 -16.49 -14.13
CA GLY A 33 -3.81 -16.91 -15.48
C GLY A 33 -3.48 -15.89 -16.58
N VAL A 34 -2.66 -14.88 -16.28
CA VAL A 34 -2.27 -13.82 -17.22
C VAL A 34 -0.84 -14.08 -17.69
N VAL A 35 -0.69 -14.41 -18.97
CA VAL A 35 0.61 -14.55 -19.63
C VAL A 35 0.73 -13.45 -20.68
N THR A 36 1.76 -12.61 -20.56
CA THR A 36 2.04 -11.54 -21.53
C THR A 36 3.54 -11.45 -21.80
N SER A 37 3.89 -11.22 -23.06
CA SER A 37 5.26 -10.90 -23.48
C SER A 37 5.57 -9.40 -23.39
N ASP A 38 4.55 -8.56 -23.21
CA ASP A 38 4.71 -7.11 -23.14
C ASP A 38 5.28 -6.69 -21.77
N GLN A 39 6.51 -6.17 -21.78
CA GLN A 39 7.18 -5.68 -20.58
C GLN A 39 6.48 -4.46 -19.97
N SER A 40 5.85 -3.60 -20.79
CA SER A 40 5.16 -2.41 -20.29
C SER A 40 3.96 -2.82 -19.43
N VAL A 41 3.25 -3.90 -19.78
CA VAL A 41 2.18 -4.45 -18.94
C VAL A 41 2.71 -4.95 -17.59
N LYS A 42 3.84 -5.69 -17.60
CA LYS A 42 4.46 -6.18 -16.36
C LYS A 42 4.90 -5.04 -15.45
N LYS A 43 5.55 -4.02 -16.02
CA LYS A 43 5.96 -2.80 -15.30
C LYS A 43 4.76 -2.05 -14.73
N LEU A 44 3.65 -1.95 -15.48
CA LEU A 44 2.43 -1.30 -15.02
C LEU A 44 1.83 -2.03 -13.82
N VAL A 45 1.69 -3.36 -13.90
CA VAL A 45 1.17 -4.18 -12.78
C VAL A 45 2.03 -4.00 -11.54
N SER A 46 3.36 -4.03 -11.71
CA SER A 46 4.29 -3.81 -10.61
C SER A 46 4.16 -2.41 -9.99
N LEU A 47 4.04 -1.36 -10.82
CA LEU A 47 3.81 0.01 -10.37
C LEU A 47 2.50 0.16 -9.60
N LEU A 48 1.41 -0.44 -10.10
CA LEU A 48 0.11 -0.40 -9.45
C LEU A 48 0.13 -1.11 -8.09
N ALA A 49 0.76 -2.28 -8.02
CA ALA A 49 0.94 -3.00 -6.75
C ALA A 49 1.75 -2.16 -5.75
N HIS A 50 2.83 -1.54 -6.20
CA HIS A 50 3.65 -0.66 -5.37
C HIS A 50 2.86 0.57 -4.88
N LYS A 51 2.10 1.22 -5.75
CA LYS A 51 1.23 2.35 -5.39
C LYS A 51 0.19 1.93 -4.36
N PHE A 52 -0.47 0.79 -4.58
CA PHE A 52 -1.50 0.28 -3.68
C PHE A 52 -0.99 0.07 -2.25
N VAL A 53 0.15 -0.59 -2.09
CA VAL A 53 0.77 -0.80 -0.77
C VAL A 53 1.20 0.54 -0.15
N THR A 54 1.73 1.45 -0.96
CA THR A 54 2.14 2.79 -0.50
C THR A 54 0.94 3.59 0.02
N ASP A 55 -0.18 3.60 -0.69
CA ASP A 55 -1.38 4.32 -0.30
C ASP A 55 -1.92 3.80 1.05
N ILE A 56 -1.92 2.48 1.26
CA ILE A 56 -2.32 1.86 2.55
C ILE A 56 -1.34 2.25 3.67
N ALA A 57 -0.03 2.20 3.40
CA ALA A 57 0.98 2.56 4.39
C ALA A 57 0.88 4.05 4.80
N VAL A 58 0.62 4.92 3.83
CA VAL A 58 0.41 6.36 4.07
C VAL A 58 -0.86 6.60 4.87
N SER A 59 -1.99 5.97 4.52
CA SER A 59 -3.24 6.09 5.29
C SER A 59 -3.05 5.58 6.72
N SER A 60 -2.43 4.41 6.90
CA SER A 60 -2.11 3.86 8.22
C SER A 60 -1.24 4.81 9.05
N PHE A 61 -0.25 5.47 8.43
CA PHE A 61 0.58 6.46 9.12
C PHE A 61 -0.22 7.72 9.52
N GLN A 62 -1.20 8.13 8.73
CA GLN A 62 -2.10 9.22 9.08
C GLN A 62 -2.94 8.87 10.31
N TYR A 63 -3.52 7.66 10.33
CA TYR A 63 -4.25 7.13 11.50
C TYR A 63 -3.38 7.07 12.75
N HIS A 64 -2.14 6.58 12.62
CA HIS A 64 -1.16 6.55 13.71
C HIS A 64 -0.93 7.95 14.30
N ARG A 65 -0.74 8.97 13.46
CA ARG A 65 -0.54 10.36 13.91
C ARG A 65 -1.76 10.93 14.61
N ILE A 66 -2.98 10.60 14.15
CA ILE A 66 -4.22 11.04 14.79
C ILE A 66 -4.33 10.42 16.19
N ASN A 67 -4.11 9.10 16.30
CA ASN A 67 -4.14 8.38 17.56
C ASN A 67 -3.08 8.88 18.54
N GLN A 68 -1.86 9.11 18.07
CA GLN A 68 -0.77 9.65 18.90
C GLN A 68 -1.10 11.06 19.44
N LYS A 69 -1.69 11.94 18.62
CA LYS A 69 -2.14 13.27 19.07
C LYS A 69 -3.23 13.18 20.12
N ALA A 70 -4.14 12.20 20.01
CA ALA A 70 -5.17 11.95 21.01
C ALA A 70 -4.56 11.46 22.34
N ALA A 71 -3.63 10.51 22.28
CA ALA A 71 -2.93 9.98 23.44
C ALA A 71 -2.10 11.05 24.17
N GLN A 72 -1.48 11.99 23.46
CA GLN A 72 -0.71 13.08 24.06
C GLN A 72 -1.54 14.06 24.91
N LYS A 73 -2.87 14.13 24.71
CA LYS A 73 -3.75 14.93 25.58
C LYS A 73 -3.92 14.31 26.96
N ASP A 74 -3.71 13.00 27.08
CA ASP A 74 -3.81 12.28 28.34
C ASP A 74 -2.42 12.04 28.93
N LYS A 75 -2.12 12.76 30.02
CA LYS A 75 -0.82 12.72 30.72
C LYS A 75 -0.47 11.34 31.28
N ARG A 76 -1.42 10.39 31.33
CA ARG A 76 -1.18 9.01 31.76
C ARG A 76 -0.44 8.19 30.71
N PHE A 77 -0.50 8.58 29.44
CA PHE A 77 0.15 7.87 28.35
C PHE A 77 1.52 8.49 28.07
N ALA A 78 2.55 7.64 28.09
CA ALA A 78 3.90 8.06 27.74
C ALA A 78 3.95 8.48 26.26
N LYS A 79 4.62 9.60 25.98
CA LYS A 79 4.85 10.03 24.62
C LYS A 79 5.76 9.02 23.91
N GLU A 80 5.23 8.36 22.88
CA GLU A 80 6.03 7.47 22.04
C GLU A 80 7.15 8.26 21.35
N LYS A 81 8.39 7.78 21.48
CA LYS A 81 9.59 8.42 20.91
C LYS A 81 9.81 8.05 19.44
N LYS A 82 9.29 6.91 18.99
CA LYS A 82 9.45 6.40 17.63
C LYS A 82 8.08 5.94 17.12
N PRO A 83 7.67 6.34 15.90
CA PRO A 83 6.42 5.86 15.33
C PRO A 83 6.51 4.35 15.10
N THR A 84 5.47 3.63 15.48
CA THR A 84 5.39 2.18 15.34
C THR A 84 4.19 1.84 14.46
N PHE A 85 4.35 0.91 13.53
CA PHE A 85 3.27 0.46 12.69
C PHE A 85 2.36 -0.49 13.48
N GLN A 86 1.19 0.00 13.91
CA GLN A 86 0.28 -0.74 14.79
C GLN A 86 -0.91 -1.33 14.01
N LEU A 87 -1.41 -2.49 14.48
CA LEU A 87 -2.57 -3.16 13.88
C LEU A 87 -3.82 -2.28 13.86
N VAL A 88 -4.09 -1.56 14.95
CA VAL A 88 -5.26 -0.67 15.07
C VAL A 88 -5.27 0.46 14.03
N ASP A 89 -4.09 0.89 13.57
CA ASP A 89 -3.95 1.92 12.55
C ASP A 89 -4.15 1.32 11.15
N LEU A 90 -3.61 0.13 10.92
CA LEU A 90 -3.75 -0.61 9.67
C LEU A 90 -5.18 -1.10 9.43
N GLU A 91 -5.85 -1.60 10.46
CA GLU A 91 -7.24 -2.08 10.38
C GLU A 91 -8.18 -0.97 9.89
N LYS A 92 -8.02 0.24 10.43
CA LYS A 92 -8.77 1.42 9.98
C LYS A 92 -8.45 1.80 8.54
N ALA A 93 -7.17 1.82 8.17
CA ALA A 93 -6.76 2.15 6.81
C ALA A 93 -7.30 1.13 5.78
N LEU A 94 -7.37 -0.15 6.14
CA LEU A 94 -7.91 -1.21 5.29
C LEU A 94 -9.44 -1.17 5.21
N GLU A 95 -10.12 -0.75 6.27
CA GLU A 95 -11.57 -0.55 6.28
C GLU A 95 -12.01 0.49 5.24
N GLU A 96 -11.23 1.57 5.03
CA GLU A 96 -11.48 2.55 3.97
C GLU A 96 -11.43 1.96 2.56
N VAL A 97 -10.61 0.93 2.37
CA VAL A 97 -10.46 0.20 1.11
C VAL A 97 -11.52 -0.90 0.97
N GLY A 98 -12.32 -1.14 2.01
CA GLY A 98 -13.37 -2.17 2.06
C GLY A 98 -12.87 -3.54 2.56
N ILE A 99 -11.70 -3.61 3.19
CA ILE A 99 -11.12 -4.83 3.76
C ILE A 99 -11.31 -4.81 5.27
N SER A 100 -12.19 -5.66 5.79
CA SER A 100 -12.39 -5.80 7.24
C SER A 100 -11.48 -6.89 7.81
N ILE A 101 -10.67 -6.52 8.80
CA ILE A 101 -9.87 -7.47 9.59
C ILE A 101 -10.45 -7.50 11.00
N SER A 102 -11.00 -8.65 11.40
CA SER A 102 -11.47 -8.89 12.77
C SER A 102 -10.55 -9.92 13.41
N ARG A 103 -9.76 -9.48 14.39
CA ARG A 103 -8.87 -10.36 15.16
C ARG A 103 -9.14 -10.13 16.66
N PRO A 104 -9.36 -11.18 17.44
CA PRO A 104 -9.51 -11.02 18.89
C PRO A 104 -8.16 -10.64 19.50
N HIS A 105 -8.18 -9.76 20.50
CA HIS A 105 -6.96 -9.36 21.22
C HIS A 105 -6.34 -10.51 22.03
N TYR A 106 -7.16 -11.49 22.42
CA TYR A 106 -6.75 -12.70 23.10
C TYR A 106 -7.72 -13.83 22.74
N TYR A 107 -7.22 -15.06 22.76
CA TYR A 107 -8.06 -16.26 22.72
C TYR A 107 -8.23 -16.75 24.15
N MET A 108 -9.46 -17.11 24.55
CA MET A 108 -9.73 -17.77 25.83
C MET A 108 -9.45 -19.26 25.73
#